data_AF-A0A841WQ31-F1
#
_entry.id   AF-A0A841WQ31-F1
#
_cell.length_a   1.000
_cell.length_b   1.000
_cell.length_c   1.000
_cell.angle_alpha   90.00
_cell.angle_beta   90.00
_cell.angle_gamma   90.00
#
_symmetry.space_group_name_H-M   'P 1'
#
loop_
_entity.id
_entity.type
_entity.pdbx_description
1 polymer ?
#
loop_
_entity_poly.entity_id
_entity_poly.type
_entity_poly.pdbx_seq_one_letter_code
_entity_poly.pdbx_strand_id
1 'polypeptide(L)'
;MNNIYSWFSQDYAQAQERFQKATHLLECGAIEVSDGLTIDWAWSGNSQSRHVLVFSSGLHGVEGFAGSAAQLYLLSLNPEISTLWLHVLNPWGMANLRRVDRENIDLNRNFLADPKEYQGLHPTYSLLDALLNPPSPPTRDFFLLQLIQAVLQYGYENVKTAVVTGQYEYPQGLFFGGKSLQPELSRLLLFLDETLSHRERIVHVDLHSGLGKFGDRSLLLEGESNPEQVARAQRAFGSQLKSRYRRQGGYLVRGGFTRALAQRLQGVRYDGITCEFGTHNMLHVLAALRNENREHHYGQRDLFAPAKQQLLEVFSPSDLTWRNQVLLHAITVYKQACVMLND
;
A
#
# COMPACT_ATOMS: atom_id res chain seq x y z
N MET A 1 8.62 27.80 -8.04
CA MET A 1 7.98 26.68 -7.31
C MET A 1 6.67 26.41 -8.01
N ASN A 2 6.66 25.48 -8.96
CA ASN A 2 5.42 25.08 -9.64
C ASN A 2 4.39 24.68 -8.59
N ASN A 3 3.15 25.10 -8.79
CA ASN A 3 2.06 25.02 -7.84
C ASN A 3 1.95 23.58 -7.28
N ILE A 4 2.49 23.32 -6.09
CA ILE A 4 2.54 21.97 -5.46
C ILE A 4 1.14 21.31 -5.44
N TYR A 5 0.10 22.14 -5.42
CA TYR A 5 -1.31 21.79 -5.60
C TYR A 5 -1.62 20.92 -6.83
N SER A 6 -0.82 20.96 -7.91
CA SER A 6 -1.15 20.32 -9.18
C SER A 6 -0.97 18.79 -9.20
N TRP A 7 -0.34 18.20 -8.18
CA TRP A 7 0.04 16.78 -8.22
C TRP A 7 -0.98 15.84 -7.60
N PHE A 8 -1.75 16.31 -6.60
CA PHE A 8 -2.78 15.50 -5.95
C PHE A 8 -4.07 15.58 -6.77
N SER A 9 -4.59 14.41 -7.15
CA SER A 9 -5.84 14.31 -7.91
C SER A 9 -7.06 14.35 -6.99
N GLN A 10 -8.18 14.84 -7.51
CA GLN A 10 -9.46 14.91 -6.79
C GLN A 10 -10.18 13.56 -6.74
N ASP A 11 -9.99 12.74 -7.78
CA ASP A 11 -10.57 11.40 -7.91
C ASP A 11 -9.61 10.49 -8.70
N TYR A 12 -10.02 9.22 -8.86
CA TYR A 12 -9.28 8.24 -9.65
C TYR A 12 -9.17 8.64 -11.13
N ALA A 13 -10.26 9.11 -11.75
CA ALA A 13 -10.28 9.43 -13.18
C ALA A 13 -9.24 10.51 -13.53
N GLN A 14 -9.15 11.56 -12.70
CA GLN A 14 -8.12 12.58 -12.84
C GLN A 14 -6.71 12.04 -12.59
N ALA A 15 -6.52 11.11 -11.64
CA ALA A 15 -5.23 10.46 -11.41
C ALA A 15 -4.78 9.64 -12.63
N GLN A 16 -5.68 8.83 -13.18
CA GLN A 16 -5.46 8.02 -14.37
C GLN A 16 -5.13 8.90 -15.59
N GLU A 17 -5.96 9.90 -15.89
CA GLU A 17 -5.75 10.82 -17.02
C GLU A 17 -4.38 11.52 -16.91
N ARG A 18 -4.03 12.01 -15.71
CA ARG A 18 -2.74 12.68 -15.47
C ARG A 18 -1.57 11.72 -15.66
N PHE A 19 -1.69 10.46 -15.22
CA PHE A 19 -0.64 9.47 -15.39
C PHE A 19 -0.44 9.14 -16.86
N GLN A 20 -1.52 8.80 -17.58
CA GLN A 20 -1.49 8.53 -19.01
C GLN A 20 -0.92 9.70 -19.81
N LYS A 21 -1.29 10.94 -19.46
CA LYS A 21 -0.70 12.14 -20.06
C LYS A 21 0.78 12.30 -19.74
N ALA A 22 1.22 11.99 -18.52
CA ALA A 22 2.63 12.08 -18.14
C ALA A 22 3.49 11.02 -18.85
N THR A 23 2.91 9.90 -19.26
CA THR A 23 3.63 8.73 -19.80
C THR A 23 3.38 8.48 -21.29
N HIS A 24 2.58 9.31 -21.99
CA HIS A 24 2.18 9.09 -23.39
C HIS A 24 3.32 8.95 -24.43
N LEU A 25 4.54 9.39 -24.10
CA LEU A 25 5.74 9.24 -24.95
C LEU A 25 6.64 8.08 -24.52
N LEU A 26 6.28 7.39 -23.44
CA LEU A 26 7.00 6.25 -22.88
C LEU A 26 6.42 4.94 -23.42
N GLU A 27 7.14 3.85 -23.23
CA GLU A 27 6.56 2.52 -23.34
C GLU A 27 5.56 2.34 -22.18
N CYS A 28 4.27 2.21 -22.49
CA CYS A 28 3.21 2.16 -21.49
C CYS A 28 2.09 1.20 -21.90
N GLY A 29 1.27 0.82 -20.93
CA GLY A 29 0.08 0.01 -21.12
C GLY A 29 -0.82 0.03 -19.89
N ALA A 30 -1.87 -0.79 -19.94
CA ALA A 30 -2.86 -0.87 -18.87
C ALA A 30 -3.33 -2.31 -18.69
N ILE A 31 -3.50 -2.72 -17.44
CA ILE A 31 -4.16 -3.97 -17.07
C ILE A 31 -5.58 -3.61 -16.65
N GLU A 32 -6.56 -4.07 -17.43
CA GLU A 32 -7.97 -3.81 -17.16
C GLU A 32 -8.43 -4.49 -15.86
N VAL A 33 -9.08 -3.76 -14.95
CA VAL A 33 -9.67 -4.32 -13.73
C VAL A 33 -11.18 -4.46 -13.91
N SER A 34 -11.84 -3.38 -14.32
CA SER A 34 -13.27 -3.34 -14.67
C SER A 34 -13.55 -2.09 -15.53
N ASP A 35 -14.80 -1.85 -15.94
CA ASP A 35 -15.22 -0.74 -16.82
C ASP A 35 -14.55 0.62 -16.48
N GLY A 36 -13.52 0.98 -17.25
CA GLY A 36 -12.74 2.23 -17.11
C GLY A 36 -11.70 2.26 -15.99
N LEU A 37 -11.60 1.22 -15.16
CA LEU A 37 -10.64 1.08 -14.08
C LEU A 37 -9.47 0.18 -14.51
N THR A 38 -8.27 0.73 -14.52
CA THR A 38 -7.03 0.07 -14.95
C THR A 38 -5.92 0.21 -13.92
N ILE A 39 -5.01 -0.76 -13.92
CA ILE A 39 -3.67 -0.60 -13.37
C ILE A 39 -2.78 -0.16 -14.54
N ASP A 40 -2.51 1.14 -14.62
CA ASP A 40 -1.66 1.71 -15.67
C ASP A 40 -0.19 1.46 -15.33
N TRP A 41 0.62 1.20 -16.37
CA TRP A 41 2.06 1.04 -16.22
C TRP A 41 2.84 1.78 -17.29
N ALA A 42 4.07 2.17 -16.96
CA ALA A 42 4.98 2.80 -17.91
C ALA A 42 6.44 2.51 -17.56
N TRP A 43 7.31 2.54 -18.57
CA TRP A 43 8.77 2.48 -18.41
C TRP A 43 9.39 3.85 -18.64
N SER A 44 10.17 4.33 -17.68
CA SER A 44 11.15 5.39 -17.93
C SER A 44 12.55 4.80 -18.07
N GLY A 45 13.44 5.49 -18.80
CA GLY A 45 14.76 4.98 -19.10
C GLY A 45 14.75 3.78 -20.06
N ASN A 46 15.79 2.95 -20.01
CA ASN A 46 15.91 1.77 -20.87
C ASN A 46 15.13 0.56 -20.28
N SER A 47 13.98 0.19 -20.87
CA SER A 47 13.16 -0.96 -20.44
C SER A 47 13.87 -2.32 -20.59
N GLN A 48 14.98 -2.39 -21.32
CA GLN A 48 15.79 -3.60 -21.51
C GLN A 48 16.99 -3.71 -20.54
N SER A 49 17.12 -2.79 -19.58
CA SER A 49 18.17 -2.85 -18.56
C SER A 49 18.09 -4.12 -17.72
N ARG A 50 19.25 -4.68 -17.34
CA ARG A 50 19.30 -5.82 -16.40
C ARG A 50 19.02 -5.40 -14.95
N HIS A 51 19.23 -4.11 -14.64
CA HIS A 51 18.97 -3.51 -13.34
C HIS A 51 17.81 -2.53 -13.48
N VAL A 52 16.72 -2.78 -12.74
CA VAL A 52 15.50 -1.98 -12.86
C VAL A 52 14.97 -1.55 -11.49
N LEU A 53 14.41 -0.35 -11.43
CA LEU A 53 13.54 0.06 -10.33
C LEU A 53 12.10 -0.37 -10.64
N VAL A 54 11.35 -0.70 -9.61
CA VAL A 54 9.89 -0.79 -9.67
C VAL A 54 9.33 0.21 -8.68
N PHE A 55 8.41 1.06 -9.10
CA PHE A 55 7.71 2.02 -8.25
C PHE A 55 6.21 1.78 -8.33
N SER A 56 5.62 1.23 -7.28
CA SER A 56 4.18 0.95 -7.21
C SER A 56 3.47 1.88 -6.22
N SER A 57 2.16 2.05 -6.44
CA SER A 57 1.31 2.84 -5.56
C SER A 57 -0.11 2.28 -5.51
N GLY A 58 -0.86 2.68 -4.49
CA GLY A 58 -2.30 2.45 -4.44
C GLY A 58 -2.69 0.98 -4.30
N LEU A 59 -1.84 0.14 -3.70
CA LEU A 59 -2.24 -1.20 -3.27
C LEU A 59 -3.42 -1.13 -2.29
N HIS A 60 -3.37 -0.16 -1.38
CA HIS A 60 -4.56 0.32 -0.72
C HIS A 60 -5.14 1.49 -1.52
N GLY A 61 -6.40 1.40 -1.93
CA GLY A 61 -6.99 2.33 -2.89
C GLY A 61 -6.88 3.80 -2.49
N VAL A 62 -7.30 4.14 -1.27
CA VAL A 62 -7.27 5.51 -0.73
C VAL A 62 -5.85 6.09 -0.56
N GLU A 63 -4.83 5.23 -0.43
CA GLU A 63 -3.43 5.65 -0.37
C GLU A 63 -2.88 6.00 -1.76
N GLY A 64 -3.57 5.54 -2.81
CA GLY A 64 -3.27 5.82 -4.21
C GLY A 64 -3.24 7.31 -4.54
N PHE A 65 -3.96 8.17 -3.82
CA PHE A 65 -3.89 9.63 -4.02
C PHE A 65 -2.50 10.20 -3.71
N ALA A 66 -1.89 9.75 -2.59
CA ALA A 66 -0.56 10.18 -2.20
C ALA A 66 0.52 9.57 -3.10
N GLY A 67 0.42 8.26 -3.36
CA GLY A 67 1.36 7.55 -4.22
C GLY A 67 1.32 8.01 -5.68
N SER A 68 0.13 8.27 -6.24
CA SER A 68 -0.03 8.85 -7.58
C SER A 68 0.61 10.23 -7.66
N ALA A 69 0.40 11.10 -6.66
CA ALA A 69 1.01 12.43 -6.66
C ALA A 69 2.53 12.36 -6.65
N ALA A 70 3.09 11.46 -5.83
CA ALA A 70 4.52 11.19 -5.77
C ALA A 70 5.07 10.69 -7.12
N GLN A 71 4.41 9.71 -7.76
CA GLN A 71 4.81 9.18 -9.07
C GLN A 71 4.76 10.25 -10.16
N LEU A 72 3.66 11.03 -10.26
CA LEU A 72 3.52 12.11 -11.24
C LEU A 72 4.62 13.17 -11.08
N TYR A 73 4.94 13.53 -9.84
CA TYR A 73 6.00 14.49 -9.57
C TYR A 73 7.37 13.93 -9.96
N LEU A 74 7.67 12.68 -9.64
CA LEU A 74 8.92 12.02 -10.06
C LEU A 74 9.04 11.93 -11.58
N LEU A 75 7.98 11.53 -12.27
CA LEU A 75 7.93 11.48 -13.74
C LEU A 75 8.19 12.85 -14.37
N SER A 76 7.72 13.94 -13.75
CA SER A 76 7.97 15.31 -14.22
C SER A 76 9.46 15.71 -14.20
N LEU A 77 10.29 14.97 -13.44
CA LEU A 77 11.74 15.15 -13.40
C LEU A 77 12.46 14.39 -14.51
N ASN A 78 11.73 13.71 -15.41
CA ASN A 78 12.25 12.91 -16.53
C ASN A 78 13.33 11.90 -16.09
N PRO A 79 12.97 10.91 -15.24
CA PRO A 79 13.93 9.95 -14.72
C PRO A 79 14.56 9.10 -15.84
N GLU A 80 15.90 9.10 -15.90
CA GLU A 80 16.65 8.34 -16.92
C GLU A 80 16.93 6.88 -16.51
N ILE A 81 16.84 6.57 -15.21
CA ILE A 81 17.04 5.21 -14.68
C ILE A 81 15.87 4.33 -15.13
N SER A 82 16.20 3.11 -15.57
CA SER A 82 15.22 2.08 -15.94
C SER A 82 14.25 1.84 -14.79
N THR A 83 13.01 2.31 -14.93
CA THR A 83 11.99 2.24 -13.88
C THR A 83 10.65 1.82 -14.47
N LEU A 84 10.10 0.75 -13.91
CA LEU A 84 8.71 0.34 -14.13
C LEU A 84 7.82 1.06 -13.10
N TRP A 85 6.96 1.93 -13.59
CA TRP A 85 5.94 2.61 -12.82
C TRP A 85 4.67 1.78 -12.86
N LEU A 86 4.13 1.41 -11.70
CA LEU A 86 2.83 0.75 -11.54
C LEU A 86 1.90 1.72 -10.82
N HIS A 87 0.93 2.27 -11.54
CA HIS A 87 0.03 3.31 -11.04
C HIS A 87 -1.26 2.69 -10.53
N VAL A 88 -1.53 2.91 -9.23
CA VAL A 88 -2.78 2.53 -8.55
C VAL A 88 -3.16 1.06 -8.75
N LEU A 89 -2.55 0.17 -7.96
CA LEU A 89 -2.80 -1.28 -8.02
C LEU A 89 -4.25 -1.68 -7.64
N ASN A 90 -4.96 -0.85 -6.87
CA ASN A 90 -6.37 -1.00 -6.51
C ASN A 90 -7.21 0.17 -7.04
N PRO A 91 -7.46 0.24 -8.35
CA PRO A 91 -8.18 1.36 -8.95
C PRO A 91 -9.63 1.42 -8.47
N TRP A 92 -10.26 0.28 -8.18
CA TRP A 92 -11.61 0.25 -7.61
C TRP A 92 -11.65 0.85 -6.21
N GLY A 93 -10.72 0.47 -5.34
CA GLY A 93 -10.63 1.02 -3.99
C GLY A 93 -10.43 2.53 -4.03
N MET A 94 -9.54 3.03 -4.89
CA MET A 94 -9.30 4.47 -5.04
C MET A 94 -10.54 5.21 -5.53
N ALA A 95 -11.20 4.70 -6.58
CA ALA A 95 -12.42 5.29 -7.13
C ALA A 95 -13.59 5.31 -6.13
N ASN A 96 -13.58 4.40 -5.15
CA ASN A 96 -14.62 4.28 -4.12
C ASN A 96 -14.22 4.84 -2.74
N LEU A 97 -13.08 5.53 -2.65
CA LEU A 97 -12.51 6.07 -1.42
C LEU A 97 -12.37 5.01 -0.32
N ARG A 98 -11.84 3.83 -0.68
CA ARG A 98 -11.64 2.68 0.21
C ARG A 98 -10.18 2.25 0.24
N ARG A 99 -9.77 1.67 1.36
CA ARG A 99 -8.49 0.97 1.49
C ARG A 99 -8.48 -0.33 0.66
N VAL A 100 -9.57 -1.07 0.73
CA VAL A 100 -9.76 -2.43 0.22
C VAL A 100 -10.38 -2.44 -1.18
N ASP A 101 -10.43 -3.60 -1.82
CA ASP A 101 -11.08 -3.79 -3.12
C ASP A 101 -12.63 -3.85 -3.02
N ARG A 102 -13.28 -4.26 -4.13
CA ARG A 102 -14.74 -4.38 -4.25
C ARG A 102 -15.35 -5.38 -3.27
N GLU A 103 -14.62 -6.46 -2.98
CA GLU A 103 -15.08 -7.57 -2.14
C GLU A 103 -14.64 -7.40 -0.68
N ASN A 104 -14.22 -6.18 -0.31
CA ASN A 104 -13.72 -5.85 1.02
C ASN A 104 -12.38 -6.54 1.39
N ILE A 105 -11.61 -6.93 0.38
CA ILE A 105 -10.32 -7.60 0.56
C ILE A 105 -9.19 -6.57 0.67
N ASP A 106 -8.43 -6.66 1.75
CA ASP A 106 -7.14 -5.99 1.88
C ASP A 106 -6.14 -6.68 0.95
N LEU A 107 -5.85 -6.04 -0.18
CA LEU A 107 -4.95 -6.59 -1.20
C LEU A 107 -3.54 -6.82 -0.65
N ASN A 108 -3.10 -6.09 0.37
CA ASN A 108 -1.83 -6.32 1.04
C ASN A 108 -1.90 -7.47 2.07
N ARG A 109 -2.94 -8.30 2.01
CA ARG A 109 -3.07 -9.61 2.65
C ARG A 109 -3.40 -10.73 1.65
N ASN A 110 -3.56 -10.41 0.37
CA ASN A 110 -4.16 -11.32 -0.60
C ASN A 110 -3.13 -12.11 -1.42
N PHE A 111 -1.83 -11.81 -1.34
CA PHE A 111 -0.79 -12.49 -2.11
C PHE A 111 -0.25 -13.76 -1.43
N LEU A 112 -1.12 -14.73 -1.16
CA LEU A 112 -0.71 -16.02 -0.57
C LEU A 112 -0.36 -17.03 -1.66
N ALA A 113 0.79 -17.70 -1.49
CA ALA A 113 1.32 -18.68 -2.45
C ALA A 113 0.57 -20.02 -2.41
N ASP A 114 0.18 -20.49 -1.23
CA ASP A 114 -0.59 -21.73 -1.07
C ASP A 114 -2.09 -21.37 -0.92
N PRO A 115 -2.99 -21.87 -1.79
CA PRO A 115 -4.44 -21.71 -1.63
C PRO A 115 -4.98 -22.16 -0.26
N LYS A 116 -4.32 -23.09 0.42
CA LYS A 116 -4.70 -23.55 1.78
C LYS A 116 -4.43 -22.51 2.85
N GLU A 117 -3.70 -21.44 2.54
CA GLU A 117 -3.37 -20.38 3.49
C GLU A 117 -4.46 -19.31 3.63
N TYR A 118 -5.45 -19.25 2.73
CA TYR A 118 -6.58 -18.29 2.76
C TYR A 118 -7.64 -18.66 3.82
N GLN A 119 -7.18 -18.95 5.03
CA GLN A 119 -8.00 -19.31 6.18
C GLN A 119 -7.31 -18.90 7.49
N GLY A 120 -8.11 -18.88 8.54
CA GLY A 120 -7.70 -18.60 9.89
C GLY A 120 -7.75 -17.12 10.26
N LEU A 121 -7.61 -16.90 11.56
CA LEU A 121 -7.56 -15.59 12.20
C LEU A 121 -6.77 -15.72 13.50
N HIS A 122 -6.24 -14.61 14.00
CA HIS A 122 -5.71 -14.59 15.36
C HIS A 122 -6.87 -14.78 16.36
N PRO A 123 -6.81 -15.68 17.35
CA PRO A 123 -7.95 -15.99 18.22
C PRO A 123 -8.60 -14.77 18.90
N THR A 124 -7.82 -13.73 19.22
CA THR A 124 -8.37 -12.48 19.78
C THR A 124 -9.23 -11.68 18.78
N TYR A 125 -9.06 -11.86 17.46
CA TYR A 125 -9.86 -11.14 16.47
C TYR A 125 -11.35 -11.48 16.60
N SER A 126 -11.71 -12.75 16.80
CA SER A 126 -13.13 -13.13 16.95
C SER A 126 -13.76 -12.50 18.20
N LEU A 127 -12.97 -12.27 19.25
CA LEU A 127 -13.41 -11.55 20.45
C LEU A 127 -13.56 -10.04 20.22
N LEU A 128 -12.85 -9.50 19.22
CA LEU A 128 -12.89 -8.09 18.82
C LEU A 128 -13.87 -7.83 17.67
N ASP A 129 -14.44 -8.85 17.04
CA ASP A 129 -15.21 -8.71 15.80
C ASP A 129 -16.38 -7.73 15.95
N ALA A 130 -17.21 -7.90 16.98
CA ALA A 130 -18.32 -6.98 17.24
C ALA A 130 -17.87 -5.54 17.52
N LEU A 131 -16.67 -5.36 18.09
CA LEU A 131 -16.07 -4.06 18.36
C LEU A 131 -15.54 -3.42 17.07
N LEU A 132 -14.86 -4.20 16.22
CA LEU A 132 -14.23 -3.74 14.99
C LEU A 132 -15.22 -3.59 13.82
N ASN A 133 -16.23 -4.46 13.77
CA ASN A 133 -17.19 -4.61 12.67
C ASN A 133 -18.65 -4.55 13.17
N PRO A 134 -19.09 -3.46 13.83
CA PRO A 134 -20.47 -3.35 14.26
C PRO A 134 -21.44 -3.43 13.07
N PRO A 135 -22.58 -4.12 13.20
CA PRO A 135 -23.55 -4.28 12.13
C PRO A 135 -24.48 -3.06 12.02
N SER A 136 -23.91 -1.86 11.92
CA SER A 136 -24.65 -0.60 11.78
C SER A 136 -23.84 0.50 11.10
N PRO A 137 -24.48 1.50 10.49
CA PRO A 137 -23.79 2.70 9.99
C PRO A 137 -23.01 3.40 11.10
N PRO A 138 -22.00 4.22 10.77
CA PRO A 138 -21.25 4.99 11.76
C PRO A 138 -22.15 5.82 12.67
N THR A 139 -21.97 5.64 13.97
CA THR A 139 -22.65 6.40 15.02
C THR A 139 -21.64 6.83 16.07
N ARG A 140 -22.02 7.75 16.95
CA ARG A 140 -21.22 8.00 18.16
C ARG A 140 -21.31 6.76 19.06
N ASP A 141 -20.29 5.92 18.98
CA ASP A 141 -20.09 4.80 19.88
C ASP A 141 -18.87 5.05 20.77
N PHE A 142 -18.87 4.45 21.96
CA PHE A 142 -17.77 4.55 22.91
C PHE A 142 -16.56 3.71 22.47
N PHE A 143 -16.26 3.66 21.16
CA PHE A 143 -15.25 2.78 20.56
C PHE A 143 -13.89 2.86 21.28
N LEU A 144 -13.41 4.07 21.61
CA LEU A 144 -12.14 4.21 22.31
C LEU A 144 -12.17 3.57 23.71
N LEU A 145 -13.26 3.76 24.46
CA LEU A 145 -13.41 3.14 25.79
C LEU A 145 -13.51 1.62 25.67
N GLN A 146 -14.26 1.12 24.69
CA GLN A 146 -14.39 -0.31 24.41
C GLN A 146 -13.04 -0.91 23.99
N LEU A 147 -12.24 -0.20 23.20
CA LEU A 147 -10.90 -0.64 22.79
C LEU A 147 -9.93 -0.65 23.98
N ILE A 148 -9.99 0.35 24.86
CA ILE A 148 -9.22 0.35 26.12
C ILE A 148 -9.62 -0.85 26.98
N GLN A 149 -10.91 -1.11 27.14
CA GLN A 149 -11.40 -2.29 27.87
C GLN A 149 -10.88 -3.59 27.25
N ALA A 150 -10.91 -3.72 25.92
CA ALA A 150 -10.36 -4.88 25.23
C ALA A 150 -8.84 -5.03 25.44
N VAL A 151 -8.09 -3.93 25.44
CA VAL A 151 -6.65 -3.94 25.74
C VAL A 151 -6.38 -4.36 27.20
N LEU A 152 -7.17 -3.88 28.16
CA LEU A 152 -7.07 -4.29 29.56
C LEU A 152 -7.42 -5.76 29.76
N GLN A 153 -8.39 -6.28 29.01
CA GLN A 153 -8.87 -7.67 29.14
C GLN A 153 -7.98 -8.69 28.42
N TYR A 154 -7.52 -8.37 27.21
CA TYR A 154 -6.82 -9.33 26.33
C TYR A 154 -5.32 -9.03 26.18
N GLY A 155 -4.85 -7.88 26.65
CA GLY A 155 -3.47 -7.42 26.52
C GLY A 155 -3.19 -6.67 25.21
N TYR A 156 -2.37 -5.62 25.30
CA TYR A 156 -2.05 -4.74 24.17
C TYR A 156 -1.49 -5.50 22.96
N GLU A 157 -0.52 -6.39 23.17
CA GLU A 157 0.10 -7.13 22.07
C GLU A 157 -0.93 -8.02 21.37
N ASN A 158 -1.74 -8.80 22.08
CA ASN A 158 -2.78 -9.65 21.46
C ASN A 158 -3.81 -8.86 20.64
N VAL A 159 -4.26 -7.71 21.16
CA VAL A 159 -5.21 -6.83 20.43
C VAL A 159 -4.55 -6.27 19.16
N LYS A 160 -3.36 -5.69 19.29
CA LYS A 160 -2.61 -5.13 18.17
C LYS A 160 -2.35 -6.17 17.08
N THR A 161 -1.95 -7.36 17.51
CA THR A 161 -1.73 -8.53 16.65
C THR A 161 -2.92 -8.89 15.82
N ALA A 162 -4.06 -9.04 16.51
CA ALA A 162 -5.29 -9.51 15.89
C ALA A 162 -5.68 -8.58 14.74
N VAL A 163 -5.52 -7.28 14.97
CA VAL A 163 -5.81 -6.24 13.99
C VAL A 163 -4.76 -6.23 12.86
N VAL A 164 -3.47 -6.15 13.17
CA VAL A 164 -2.41 -5.92 12.17
C VAL A 164 -2.16 -7.13 11.27
N THR A 165 -2.30 -8.35 11.79
CA THR A 165 -2.01 -9.59 11.03
C THR A 165 -3.00 -9.78 9.86
N GLY A 166 -4.22 -9.26 9.99
CA GLY A 166 -5.33 -9.58 9.10
C GLY A 166 -5.99 -10.91 9.46
N GLN A 167 -7.07 -11.22 8.75
CA GLN A 167 -7.92 -12.38 9.00
C GLN A 167 -8.58 -12.86 7.71
N TYR A 168 -9.06 -14.10 7.70
CA TYR A 168 -9.64 -14.72 6.51
C TYR A 168 -11.03 -15.33 6.76
N GLU A 169 -11.70 -15.03 7.88
CA GLU A 169 -12.99 -15.65 8.24
C GLU A 169 -14.18 -14.70 8.29
N TYR A 170 -13.96 -13.39 8.31
CA TYR A 170 -14.99 -12.36 8.35
C TYR A 170 -14.93 -11.52 7.06
N PRO A 171 -15.66 -11.88 5.99
CA PRO A 171 -15.56 -11.20 4.69
C PRO A 171 -15.86 -9.70 4.72
N GLN A 172 -16.78 -9.27 5.58
CA GLN A 172 -17.11 -7.85 5.77
C GLN A 172 -16.26 -7.18 6.87
N GLY A 173 -15.34 -7.93 7.46
CA GLY A 173 -14.51 -7.45 8.57
C GLY A 173 -13.30 -6.66 8.10
N LEU A 174 -12.76 -5.82 8.98
CA LEU A 174 -11.49 -5.14 8.73
C LEU A 174 -10.35 -6.14 8.46
N PHE A 175 -9.44 -5.77 7.56
CA PHE A 175 -8.24 -6.53 7.21
C PHE A 175 -8.53 -7.96 6.74
N PHE A 176 -9.67 -8.17 6.08
CA PHE A 176 -10.01 -9.44 5.43
C PHE A 176 -9.07 -9.69 4.24
N GLY A 177 -8.39 -10.84 4.20
CA GLY A 177 -7.42 -11.17 3.15
C GLY A 177 -8.01 -11.93 1.95
N GLY A 178 -9.32 -12.15 1.90
CA GLY A 178 -9.99 -12.89 0.83
C GLY A 178 -10.01 -14.41 1.03
N LYS A 179 -10.56 -15.14 0.05
CA LYS A 179 -10.54 -16.62 0.01
C LYS A 179 -9.72 -17.20 -1.14
N SER A 180 -9.21 -16.32 -2.01
CA SER A 180 -8.33 -16.63 -3.13
C SER A 180 -7.64 -15.34 -3.59
N LEU A 181 -6.60 -15.48 -4.41
CA LEU A 181 -5.96 -14.35 -5.07
C LEU A 181 -6.98 -13.63 -5.97
N GLN A 182 -7.02 -12.29 -5.91
CA GLN A 182 -7.90 -11.49 -6.75
C GLN A 182 -7.53 -11.63 -8.24
N PRO A 183 -8.52 -11.69 -9.16
CA PRO A 183 -8.25 -11.87 -10.60
C PRO A 183 -7.37 -10.78 -11.21
N GLU A 184 -7.55 -9.51 -10.83
CA GLU A 184 -6.72 -8.38 -11.26
C GLU A 184 -5.26 -8.53 -10.81
N LEU A 185 -5.04 -9.01 -9.58
CA LEU A 185 -3.70 -9.26 -9.07
C LEU A 185 -3.05 -10.46 -9.75
N SER A 186 -3.84 -11.48 -10.13
CA SER A 186 -3.34 -12.60 -10.92
C SER A 186 -2.82 -12.14 -12.28
N ARG A 187 -3.54 -11.24 -12.97
CA ARG A 187 -3.10 -10.65 -14.24
C ARG A 187 -1.86 -9.76 -14.07
N LEU A 188 -1.81 -8.98 -12.99
CA LEU A 188 -0.63 -8.20 -12.63
C LEU A 188 0.59 -9.11 -12.40
N LEU A 189 0.44 -10.20 -11.65
CA LEU A 189 1.55 -11.12 -11.39
C LEU A 189 2.07 -11.77 -12.67
N LEU A 190 1.19 -12.17 -13.59
CA LEU A 190 1.60 -12.71 -14.90
C LEU A 190 2.42 -11.68 -15.68
N PHE A 191 1.93 -10.44 -15.77
CA PHE A 191 2.66 -9.33 -16.41
C PHE A 191 4.03 -9.09 -15.76
N LEU A 192 4.10 -9.09 -14.42
CA LEU A 192 5.34 -8.87 -13.69
C LEU A 192 6.32 -10.04 -13.86
N ASP A 193 5.84 -11.28 -13.87
CA ASP A 193 6.67 -12.45 -14.11
C ASP A 193 7.31 -12.37 -15.51
N GLU A 194 6.53 -12.05 -16.54
CA GLU A 194 7.02 -11.87 -17.92
C GLU A 194 8.02 -10.70 -18.04
N THR A 195 7.78 -9.61 -17.31
CA THR A 195 8.54 -8.37 -17.43
C THR A 195 9.83 -8.36 -16.60
N LEU A 196 9.86 -9.09 -15.48
CA LEU A 196 10.88 -8.96 -14.44
C LEU A 196 11.70 -10.23 -14.19
N SER A 197 11.27 -11.42 -14.62
CA SER A 197 11.96 -12.68 -14.26
C SER A 197 13.36 -12.83 -14.85
N HIS A 198 13.67 -12.15 -15.95
CA HIS A 198 14.99 -12.18 -16.60
C HIS A 198 15.94 -11.08 -16.13
N ARG A 199 15.53 -10.24 -15.17
CA ARG A 199 16.39 -9.16 -14.65
C ARG A 199 17.43 -9.74 -13.69
N GLU A 200 18.57 -9.08 -13.58
CA GLU A 200 19.60 -9.46 -12.61
C GLU A 200 19.33 -8.80 -11.24
N ARG A 201 18.83 -7.56 -11.25
CA ARG A 201 18.66 -6.73 -10.06
C ARG A 201 17.35 -5.95 -10.11
N ILE A 202 16.60 -6.01 -9.02
CA ILE A 202 15.38 -5.21 -8.84
C ILE A 202 15.42 -4.51 -7.48
N VAL A 203 15.16 -3.20 -7.48
CA VAL A 203 14.79 -2.47 -6.25
C VAL A 203 13.36 -1.99 -6.43
N HIS A 204 12.45 -2.55 -5.65
CA HIS A 204 11.03 -2.23 -5.68
C HIS A 204 10.68 -1.31 -4.51
N VAL A 205 10.08 -0.16 -4.79
CA VAL A 205 9.50 0.74 -3.80
C VAL A 205 7.98 0.73 -3.94
N ASP A 206 7.29 0.33 -2.89
CA ASP A 206 5.83 0.37 -2.80
C ASP A 206 5.39 1.52 -1.88
N LEU A 207 4.61 2.45 -2.42
CA LEU A 207 4.22 3.69 -1.75
C LEU A 207 2.88 3.54 -1.02
N HIS A 208 2.92 3.75 0.29
CA HIS A 208 1.79 3.70 1.23
C HIS A 208 1.69 5.01 2.02
N SER A 209 0.57 5.20 2.70
CA SER A 209 0.38 6.31 3.63
C SER A 209 -0.53 5.92 4.79
N GLY A 210 -0.52 6.72 5.86
CA GLY A 210 -1.40 6.54 7.01
C GLY A 210 -0.62 6.39 8.32
N LEU A 211 0.32 5.47 8.37
CA LEU A 211 1.03 5.13 9.61
C LEU A 211 2.32 5.93 9.79
N GLY A 212 2.42 6.66 10.89
CA GLY A 212 3.67 7.29 11.30
C GLY A 212 3.49 8.72 11.77
N LYS A 213 4.61 9.39 12.05
CA LYS A 213 4.60 10.81 12.42
C LYS A 213 4.18 11.63 11.19
N PHE A 214 3.27 12.58 11.40
CA PHE A 214 2.75 13.46 10.36
C PHE A 214 3.89 14.12 9.56
N GLY A 215 3.88 13.92 8.24
CA GLY A 215 4.85 14.50 7.29
C GLY A 215 6.23 13.85 7.31
N ASP A 216 6.42 12.79 8.10
CA ASP A 216 7.62 11.96 8.11
C ASP A 216 7.42 10.74 7.19
N ARG A 217 8.50 9.97 6.96
CA ARG A 217 8.45 8.70 6.24
C ARG A 217 9.02 7.56 7.07
N SER A 218 8.37 6.40 7.01
CA SER A 218 8.92 5.15 7.53
C SER A 218 9.28 4.22 6.38
N LEU A 219 10.46 3.61 6.44
CA LEU A 219 10.89 2.62 5.47
C LEU A 219 11.00 1.25 6.12
N LEU A 220 10.52 0.23 5.42
CA LEU A 220 10.61 -1.16 5.81
C LEU A 220 11.16 -1.98 4.65
N LEU A 221 12.26 -2.70 4.89
CA LEU A 221 12.74 -3.72 3.96
C LEU A 221 11.86 -4.97 4.12
N GLU A 222 11.34 -5.47 3.01
CA GLU A 222 10.45 -6.62 2.92
C GLU A 222 11.13 -7.78 2.19
N GLY A 223 10.78 -9.01 2.56
CA GLY A 223 11.34 -10.21 1.89
C GLY A 223 12.82 -10.45 2.17
N GLU A 224 13.32 -9.93 3.29
CA GLU A 224 14.72 -10.05 3.70
C GLU A 224 15.12 -11.50 3.97
N SER A 225 16.19 -11.93 3.32
CA SER A 225 16.69 -13.30 3.36
C SER A 225 18.01 -13.44 4.08
N ASN A 226 18.82 -12.38 4.16
CA ASN A 226 20.18 -12.44 4.68
C ASN A 226 20.69 -11.07 5.23
N PRO A 227 21.77 -11.07 6.04
CA PRO A 227 22.32 -9.85 6.63
C PRO A 227 22.91 -8.87 5.62
N GLU A 228 23.43 -9.36 4.49
CA GLU A 228 24.05 -8.53 3.45
C GLU A 228 23.03 -7.64 2.74
N GLN A 229 21.82 -8.18 2.54
CA GLN A 229 20.66 -7.46 2.04
C GLN A 229 20.31 -6.28 2.94
N VAL A 230 20.24 -6.52 4.25
CA VAL A 230 19.97 -5.49 5.26
C VAL A 230 21.07 -4.43 5.25
N ALA A 231 22.34 -4.84 5.23
CA ALA A 231 23.47 -3.91 5.21
C ALA A 231 23.48 -3.03 3.94
N ARG A 232 23.19 -3.60 2.77
CA ARG A 232 23.01 -2.84 1.52
C ARG A 232 21.86 -1.84 1.59
N ALA A 233 20.70 -2.28 2.08
CA ALA A 233 19.54 -1.40 2.23
C ALA A 233 19.82 -0.24 3.19
N GLN A 234 20.49 -0.51 4.32
CA GLN A 234 20.87 0.51 5.31
C GLN A 234 21.93 1.47 4.78
N ARG A 235 22.86 1.03 3.91
CA ARG A 235 23.81 1.92 3.22
C ARG A 235 23.09 2.93 2.32
N ALA A 236 22.08 2.48 1.57
CA ALA A 236 21.36 3.34 0.63
C ALA A 236 20.30 4.23 1.31
N PHE A 237 19.50 3.65 2.22
CA PHE A 237 18.33 4.31 2.81
C PHE A 237 18.58 4.92 4.20
N GLY A 238 19.74 4.64 4.79
CA GLY A 238 20.13 5.05 6.13
C GLY A 238 19.73 4.04 7.21
N SER A 239 20.29 4.22 8.40
CA SER A 239 20.07 3.33 9.56
C SER A 239 18.63 3.32 10.10
N GLN A 240 17.82 4.31 9.71
CA GLN A 240 16.40 4.40 10.06
C GLN A 240 15.51 3.41 9.28
N LEU A 241 16.01 2.81 8.21
CA LEU A 241 15.31 1.74 7.52
C LEU A 241 15.14 0.56 8.48
N LYS A 242 13.88 0.18 8.69
CA LYS A 242 13.54 -0.93 9.57
C LYS A 242 13.72 -2.23 8.81
N SER A 243 14.29 -3.19 9.51
CA SER A 243 14.46 -4.58 9.09
C SER A 243 13.98 -5.48 10.22
N ARG A 244 13.24 -6.51 9.85
CA ARG A 244 12.74 -7.61 10.67
C ARG A 244 13.66 -8.83 10.61
N TYR A 245 14.74 -8.87 9.81
CA TYR A 245 15.68 -10.00 9.74
C TYR A 245 16.17 -10.50 11.13
N ARG A 246 16.46 -9.57 12.06
CA ARG A 246 16.92 -9.91 13.43
C ARG A 246 15.81 -10.04 14.47
N ARG A 247 14.54 -9.80 14.12
CA ARG A 247 13.43 -9.92 15.06
C ARG A 247 12.96 -11.37 15.14
N GLN A 248 13.41 -12.09 16.17
CA GLN A 248 12.70 -13.26 16.65
C GLN A 248 11.41 -12.79 17.33
N GLY A 249 10.27 -12.98 16.68
CA GLY A 249 8.98 -12.54 17.19
C GLY A 249 8.54 -11.16 16.68
N GLY A 250 7.26 -11.08 16.32
CA GLY A 250 6.61 -9.94 15.68
C GLY A 250 5.76 -10.40 14.51
N TYR A 251 4.53 -9.90 14.44
CA TYR A 251 3.52 -10.38 13.50
C TYR A 251 3.91 -10.08 12.06
N LEU A 252 3.90 -11.14 11.26
CA LEU A 252 4.12 -11.04 9.84
C LEU A 252 2.76 -10.81 9.17
N VAL A 253 2.65 -9.68 8.48
CA VAL A 253 1.60 -9.50 7.48
C VAL A 253 1.75 -10.66 6.48
N ARG A 254 0.76 -11.54 6.44
CA ARG A 254 0.69 -12.64 5.48
C ARG A 254 0.11 -12.10 4.19
N GLY A 255 0.61 -12.55 3.04
CA GLY A 255 0.07 -12.16 1.74
C GLY A 255 0.38 -10.72 1.31
N GLY A 256 1.47 -10.13 1.79
CA GLY A 256 1.91 -8.81 1.34
C GLY A 256 2.56 -8.82 -0.05
N PHE A 257 2.30 -7.79 -0.85
CA PHE A 257 2.71 -7.72 -2.27
C PHE A 257 4.23 -7.81 -2.45
N THR A 258 4.96 -6.94 -1.76
CA THR A 258 6.41 -6.83 -1.87
C THR A 258 7.13 -8.13 -1.51
N ARG A 259 6.62 -8.85 -0.50
CA ARG A 259 7.13 -10.16 -0.08
C ARG A 259 6.77 -11.25 -1.09
N ALA A 260 5.57 -11.21 -1.66
CA ALA A 260 5.17 -12.17 -2.68
C ALA A 260 6.08 -12.08 -3.93
N LEU A 261 6.41 -10.87 -4.38
CA LEU A 261 7.37 -10.69 -5.47
C LEU A 261 8.77 -11.21 -5.11
N ALA A 262 9.26 -10.98 -3.89
CA ALA A 262 10.52 -11.56 -3.44
C ALA A 262 10.52 -13.11 -3.51
N GLN A 263 9.38 -13.73 -3.20
CA GLN A 263 9.22 -15.19 -3.27
C GLN A 263 9.05 -15.73 -4.69
N ARG A 264 8.46 -14.95 -5.60
CA ARG A 264 8.28 -15.33 -7.02
C ARG A 264 9.56 -15.17 -7.83
N LEU A 265 10.32 -14.09 -7.57
CA LEU A 265 11.51 -13.71 -8.32
C LEU A 265 12.81 -14.23 -7.68
N GLN A 266 12.84 -15.49 -7.21
CA GLN A 266 13.99 -16.07 -6.49
C GLN A 266 15.28 -16.12 -7.33
N GLY A 267 15.18 -16.12 -8.66
CA GLY A 267 16.32 -16.03 -9.57
C GLY A 267 16.91 -14.62 -9.72
N VAL A 268 16.25 -13.60 -9.15
CA VAL A 268 16.62 -12.18 -9.28
C VAL A 268 17.08 -11.64 -7.94
N ARG A 269 18.11 -10.78 -7.92
CA ARG A 269 18.50 -10.05 -6.71
C ARG A 269 17.48 -8.95 -6.43
N TYR A 270 16.40 -9.31 -5.74
CA TYR A 270 15.25 -8.47 -5.43
C TYR A 270 15.36 -7.81 -4.03
N ASP A 271 15.15 -6.50 -3.97
CA ASP A 271 15.00 -5.74 -2.73
C ASP A 271 13.71 -4.95 -2.74
N GLY A 272 12.80 -5.34 -1.85
CA GLY A 272 11.50 -4.70 -1.71
C GLY A 272 11.47 -3.73 -0.53
N ILE A 273 11.07 -2.50 -0.77
CA ILE A 273 11.00 -1.42 0.20
C ILE A 273 9.57 -0.90 0.26
N THR A 274 8.93 -1.05 1.41
CA THR A 274 7.68 -0.33 1.69
C THR A 274 8.02 1.06 2.21
N CYS A 275 7.50 2.09 1.56
CA CYS A 275 7.61 3.47 2.00
C CYS A 275 6.25 3.97 2.48
N GLU A 276 6.16 4.28 3.77
CA GLU A 276 4.94 4.73 4.42
C GLU A 276 5.06 6.23 4.74
N PHE A 277 4.18 7.05 4.16
CA PHE A 277 4.05 8.48 4.52
C PHE A 277 3.17 8.63 5.77
N GLY A 278 3.75 9.13 6.85
CA GLY A 278 3.06 9.25 8.12
C GLY A 278 2.00 10.36 8.11
N THR A 279 0.81 10.06 8.64
CA THR A 279 -0.29 11.02 8.78
C THR A 279 -0.73 11.10 10.24
N HIS A 280 -1.34 10.05 10.76
CA HIS A 280 -1.96 10.05 12.08
C HIS A 280 -1.51 8.86 12.93
N ASN A 281 -1.85 8.91 14.22
CA ASN A 281 -1.63 7.76 15.10
C ASN A 281 -2.55 6.58 14.70
N MET A 282 -2.12 5.37 15.02
CA MET A 282 -2.79 4.12 14.63
C MET A 282 -4.24 4.03 15.14
N LEU A 283 -4.58 4.62 16.28
CA LEU A 283 -5.95 4.59 16.81
C LEU A 283 -6.90 5.44 15.96
N HIS A 284 -6.44 6.61 15.52
CA HIS A 284 -7.22 7.46 14.61
C HIS A 284 -7.41 6.79 13.25
N VAL A 285 -6.35 6.18 12.71
CA VAL A 285 -6.41 5.41 11.45
C VAL A 285 -7.39 4.25 11.57
N LEU A 286 -7.32 3.46 12.66
CA LEU A 286 -8.23 2.35 12.90
C LEU A 286 -9.69 2.80 13.03
N ALA A 287 -9.95 3.91 13.72
CA ALA A 287 -11.29 4.47 13.84
C ALA A 287 -11.87 4.90 12.48
N ALA A 288 -11.05 5.54 11.63
CA ALA A 288 -11.45 5.95 10.29
C ALA A 288 -11.75 4.73 9.40
N LEU A 289 -10.88 3.71 9.41
CA LEU A 289 -11.10 2.45 8.69
C LEU A 289 -12.41 1.77 9.11
N ARG A 290 -12.62 1.67 10.42
CA ARG A 290 -13.85 1.11 11.00
C ARG A 290 -15.10 1.86 10.54
N ASN A 291 -15.07 3.19 10.60
CA ASN A 291 -16.21 4.00 10.21
C ASN A 291 -16.47 3.92 8.70
N GLU A 292 -15.44 3.95 7.86
CA GLU A 292 -15.63 3.78 6.42
C GLU A 292 -16.22 2.41 6.09
N ASN A 293 -15.71 1.34 6.71
CA ASN A 293 -16.19 -0.01 6.47
C ASN A 293 -17.68 -0.18 6.87
N ARG A 294 -18.07 0.41 8.01
CA ARG A 294 -19.47 0.46 8.46
C ARG A 294 -20.36 1.23 7.48
N GLU A 295 -19.91 2.39 7.01
CA GLU A 295 -20.65 3.20 6.04
C GLU A 295 -20.84 2.45 4.73
N HIS A 296 -19.82 1.72 4.27
CA HIS A 296 -19.89 0.94 3.05
C HIS A 296 -20.88 -0.23 3.15
N HIS A 297 -20.89 -0.96 4.26
CA HIS A 297 -21.75 -2.14 4.41
C HIS A 297 -23.18 -1.81 4.84
N TYR A 298 -23.37 -0.80 5.68
CA TYR A 298 -24.66 -0.53 6.33
C TYR A 298 -25.24 0.86 6.01
N GLY A 299 -24.44 1.79 5.48
CA GLY A 299 -24.87 3.13 5.08
C GLY A 299 -25.45 3.18 3.66
N GLN A 300 -25.51 4.39 3.10
CA GLN A 300 -26.10 4.62 1.76
C GLN A 300 -25.11 4.42 0.61
N ARG A 301 -23.86 4.04 0.91
CA ARG A 301 -22.77 3.85 -0.07
C ARG A 301 -22.47 5.09 -0.92
N ASP A 302 -22.72 6.27 -0.37
CA ASP A 302 -22.42 7.55 -1.01
C ASP A 302 -20.93 7.91 -0.87
N LEU A 303 -20.26 8.30 -1.96
CA LEU A 303 -18.88 8.77 -1.94
C LEU A 303 -18.70 10.02 -1.09
N PHE A 304 -19.74 10.85 -0.98
CA PHE A 304 -19.74 12.06 -0.16
C PHE A 304 -20.08 11.80 1.30
N ALA A 305 -20.30 10.54 1.70
CA ALA A 305 -20.53 10.19 3.09
C ALA A 305 -19.34 10.63 3.97
N PRO A 306 -19.59 11.25 5.14
CA PRO A 306 -18.53 11.79 5.99
C PRO A 306 -17.43 10.79 6.35
N ALA A 307 -17.76 9.51 6.52
CA ALA A 307 -16.78 8.47 6.86
C ALA A 307 -15.79 8.19 5.72
N LYS A 308 -16.22 8.28 4.45
CA LYS A 308 -15.34 8.12 3.29
C LYS A 308 -14.41 9.32 3.11
N GLN A 309 -14.96 10.53 3.27
CA GLN A 309 -14.17 11.76 3.23
C GLN A 309 -13.16 11.81 4.38
N GLN A 310 -13.54 11.36 5.57
CA GLN A 310 -12.63 11.21 6.70
C GLN A 310 -11.52 10.19 6.41
N LEU A 311 -11.85 9.05 5.78
CA LEU A 311 -10.82 8.08 5.39
C LEU A 311 -9.83 8.70 4.40
N LEU A 312 -10.33 9.43 3.39
CA LEU A 312 -9.49 10.15 2.44
C LEU A 312 -8.56 11.14 3.15
N GLU A 313 -9.07 11.98 4.04
CA GLU A 313 -8.24 12.94 4.78
C GLU A 313 -7.20 12.25 5.68
N VAL A 314 -7.53 11.10 6.27
CA VAL A 314 -6.59 10.35 7.11
C VAL A 314 -5.43 9.76 6.30
N PHE A 315 -5.68 9.32 5.06
CA PHE A 315 -4.67 8.66 4.22
C PHE A 315 -4.03 9.60 3.19
N SER A 316 -4.68 10.70 2.84
CA SER A 316 -4.17 11.73 1.95
C SER A 316 -4.57 13.14 2.43
N PRO A 317 -3.99 13.61 3.55
CA PRO A 317 -4.32 14.91 4.12
C PRO A 317 -4.35 16.05 3.11
N SER A 318 -5.31 16.95 3.25
CA SER A 318 -5.40 18.18 2.47
C SER A 318 -4.37 19.23 2.89
N ASP A 319 -3.73 19.04 4.04
CA ASP A 319 -2.65 19.88 4.56
C ASP A 319 -1.48 20.03 3.56
N LEU A 320 -1.15 21.28 3.24
CA LEU A 320 -0.14 21.61 2.24
C LEU A 320 1.28 21.27 2.68
N THR A 321 1.56 21.34 3.98
CA THR A 321 2.87 20.98 4.52
C THR A 321 3.10 19.49 4.32
N TRP A 322 2.11 18.68 4.67
CA TRP A 322 2.16 17.23 4.46
C TRP A 322 2.34 16.86 2.99
N ARG A 323 1.53 17.43 2.11
CA ARG A 323 1.62 17.17 0.66
C ARG A 323 2.99 17.52 0.11
N ASN A 324 3.59 18.64 0.52
CA ASN A 324 4.94 19.00 0.13
C ASN A 324 5.99 17.99 0.65
N GLN A 325 5.85 17.53 1.91
CA GLN A 325 6.75 16.51 2.45
C GLN A 325 6.66 15.19 1.68
N VAL A 326 5.46 14.74 1.29
CA VAL A 326 5.29 13.54 0.45
C VAL A 326 6.13 13.63 -0.84
N LEU A 327 6.07 14.77 -1.55
CA LEU A 327 6.82 14.97 -2.78
C LEU A 327 8.35 15.00 -2.56
N LEU A 328 8.81 15.66 -1.49
CA LEU A 328 10.23 15.70 -1.13
C LEU A 328 10.76 14.32 -0.71
N HIS A 329 9.96 13.58 0.05
CA HIS A 329 10.27 12.21 0.46
C HIS A 329 10.30 11.28 -0.75
N ALA A 330 9.38 11.43 -1.71
CA ALA A 330 9.38 10.66 -2.95
C ALA A 330 10.68 10.85 -3.75
N ILE A 331 11.15 12.09 -3.92
CA ILE A 331 12.47 12.36 -4.53
C ILE A 331 13.59 11.66 -3.76
N THR A 332 13.58 11.80 -2.44
CA THR A 332 14.64 11.25 -1.58
C THR A 332 14.68 9.72 -1.70
N VAL A 333 13.52 9.06 -1.59
CA VAL A 333 13.39 7.61 -1.69
C VAL A 333 13.77 7.11 -3.07
N TYR A 334 13.37 7.80 -4.14
CA TYR A 334 13.76 7.48 -5.51
C TYR A 334 15.29 7.53 -5.69
N LYS A 335 15.94 8.61 -5.23
CA LYS A 335 17.41 8.73 -5.28
C LYS A 335 18.10 7.62 -4.47
N GLN A 336 17.60 7.31 -3.28
CA GLN A 336 18.15 6.22 -2.46
C GLN A 336 17.97 4.86 -3.14
N ALA A 337 16.83 4.62 -3.80
CA ALA A 337 16.61 3.42 -4.60
C ALA A 337 17.60 3.32 -5.77
N CYS A 338 17.87 4.42 -6.47
CA CYS A 338 18.90 4.47 -7.52
C CYS A 338 20.30 4.11 -6.98
N VAL A 339 20.67 4.59 -5.79
CA VAL A 339 21.94 4.22 -5.15
C VAL A 339 21.97 2.72 -4.86
N MET A 340 20.89 2.17 -4.31
CA MET A 340 20.78 0.74 -3.99
C MET A 340 20.79 -0.17 -5.23
N LEU A 341 20.32 0.33 -6.37
CA LEU A 341 20.30 -0.41 -7.63
C LEU A 341 21.71 -0.61 -8.21
N ASN A 342 22.62 0.34 -7.92
CA ASN A 342 24.00 0.34 -8.42
C ASN A 342 25.01 -0.34 -7.47
N ASP A 343 24.55 -0.86 -6.33
CA ASP A 343 25.32 -1.67 -5.35
C ASP A 343 24.90 -3.15 -5.40
#